data_AF-A0A534MT98-F1
#
_entry.id   AF-A0A534MT98-F1
#
_cell.length_a   1.000
_cell.length_b   1.000
_cell.length_c   1.000
_cell.angle_alpha   90.00
_cell.angle_beta   90.00
_cell.angle_gamma   90.00
#
_symmetry.space_group_name_H-M   'P 1'
#
loop_
_entity.id
_entity.type
_entity.pdbx_description
1 polymer ?
#
loop_
_entity_poly.entity_id
_entity_poly.type
_entity_poly.pdbx_seq_one_letter_code
_entity_poly.pdbx_strand_id
1 'polypeptide(L)' 'MAIARWRAAMGLMGLGLGTSGVGLAWDFYVHEIARDVGEVESIFATPHLVIFAGLGITALGFLLSLVSVRFRGQRPVDPA' A
#
# COMPACT_ATOMS: atom_id res chain seq x y z
N MET A 1 -6.56 -16.73 -15.43
CA MET A 1 -6.54 -15.28 -15.12
C MET A 1 -6.60 -14.93 -13.62
N ALA A 2 -7.29 -15.67 -12.74
CA ALA A 2 -7.43 -15.31 -11.32
C ALA A 2 -6.11 -15.14 -10.53
N ILE A 3 -5.13 -16.05 -10.73
CA ILE A 3 -3.82 -15.97 -10.07
C ILE A 3 -3.05 -14.71 -10.51
N ALA A 4 -3.10 -14.35 -11.79
CA ALA A 4 -2.41 -13.17 -12.30
C ALA A 4 -2.99 -11.88 -11.67
N ARG A 5 -4.33 -11.80 -11.53
CA ARG A 5 -5.00 -10.67 -10.86
C ARG A 5 -4.64 -10.58 -9.37
N TRP A 6 -4.62 -11.72 -8.66
CA TRP A 6 -4.19 -11.76 -7.27
C TRP A 6 -2.72 -11.33 -7.11
N ARG A 7 -1.82 -11.82 -7.97
CA ARG A 7 -0.41 -11.39 -7.98
C ARG A 7 -0.25 -9.90 -8.25
N ALA A 8 -1.02 -9.35 -9.18
CA ALA A 8 -1.03 -7.91 -9.45
C ALA A 8 -1.52 -7.10 -8.23
N ALA A 9 -2.57 -7.56 -7.56
CA ALA A 9 -3.07 -6.93 -6.34
C ALA A 9 -2.04 -6.97 -5.20
N MET A 10 -1.32 -8.08 -5.03
CA MET A 10 -0.21 -8.19 -4.08
C MET A 10 0.97 -7.31 -4.46
N GLY A 11 1.28 -7.21 -5.75
CA GLY A 11 2.27 -6.27 -6.26
C GLY A 11 1.91 -4.82 -5.94
N LEU A 12 0.65 -4.44 -6.12
CA LEU A 12 0.14 -3.11 -5.76
C LEU A 12 0.25 -2.85 -4.25
N MET A 13 -0.08 -3.85 -3.42
CA MET A 13 0.08 -3.77 -1.98
C MET A 13 1.55 -3.51 -1.59
N GLY A 14 2.48 -4.27 -2.17
CA GLY A 14 3.91 -4.11 -1.91
C GLY A 14 4.45 -2.77 -2.41
N LEU A 15 3.99 -2.29 -3.57
CA LEU A 15 4.34 -0.97 -4.09
C LEU A 15 3.94 0.13 -3.11
N GLY A 16 2.69 0.11 -2.63
CA GLY A 16 2.20 1.07 -1.64
C GLY A 16 3.04 1.06 -0.36
N LEU A 17 3.38 -0.13 0.14
CA LEU A 17 4.18 -0.26 1.36
C LEU A 17 5.57 0.32 1.18
N GLY A 18 6.19 0.06 0.02
CA GLY A 18 7.46 0.66 -0.36
C GLY A 18 7.39 2.19 -0.45
N THR A 19 6.36 2.73 -1.08
CA THR A 19 6.13 4.18 -1.15
C THR A 19 6.00 4.80 0.23
N SER A 20 5.23 4.19 1.14
CA SER A 20 5.13 4.66 2.53
C SER A 20 6.46 4.60 3.25
N GLY A 21 7.25 3.53 3.04
CA GLY A 21 8.60 3.41 3.59
C GLY A 21 9.53 4.55 3.14
N VAL A 22 9.47 4.95 1.86
CA VAL A 22 10.21 6.10 1.35
C VAL A 22 9.74 7.40 2.02
N GLY A 23 8.42 7.59 2.16
CA GLY A 23 7.87 8.75 2.86
C GLY A 23 8.33 8.82 4.33
N LEU A 24 8.33 7.70 5.05
CA LEU A 24 8.81 7.62 6.43
C LEU A 24 10.31 7.89 6.56
N ALA A 25 11.12 7.36 5.63
CA ALA A 25 12.56 7.60 5.63
C ALA A 25 12.88 9.08 5.36
N TRP A 26 12.13 9.72 4.46
CA TRP A 26 12.24 11.15 4.21
C TRP A 26 11.82 11.96 5.44
N ASP A 27 10.66 11.65 6.02
CA ASP A 27 10.15 12.32 7.22
C ASP A 27 11.16 12.25 8.38
N PHE A 28 11.72 11.06 8.62
CA PHE A 28 12.77 10.86 9.62
C PHE A 28 14.03 11.69 9.31
N TYR A 29 14.47 11.73 8.04
CA TYR A 29 15.62 12.53 7.65
C TYR A 29 15.40 14.01 7.95
N VAL A 30 14.22 14.55 7.65
CA VAL A 30 13.96 15.97 7.89
C VAL A 30 13.93 16.28 9.39
N HIS A 31 13.23 15.47 10.19
CA HIS A 31 13.09 15.70 11.62
C HIS A 31 14.39 15.48 12.41
N GLU A 32 15.08 14.38 12.16
CA GLU A 32 16.19 13.95 13.01
C GLU A 32 17.56 14.38 12.46
N ILE A 33 17.72 14.39 11.14
CA ILE A 33 19.02 14.62 10.49
C ILE A 33 19.16 16.08 10.07
N ALA A 34 18.24 16.59 9.26
CA ALA A 34 18.27 17.98 8.81
C ALA A 34 17.84 18.96 9.93
N ARG A 35 17.01 18.49 10.87
CA ARG A 35 16.41 19.29 11.96
C ARG A 35 15.66 20.52 11.46
N ASP A 36 15.05 20.38 10.29
CA ASP A 36 14.33 21.46 9.63
C ASP A 36 12.84 21.40 9.98
N VAL A 37 12.53 21.83 11.21
CA VAL A 37 11.20 21.74 11.85
C VAL A 37 10.21 22.83 11.38
N GLY A 38 10.61 23.73 10.49
CA GLY A 38 9.75 24.84 10.05
C GLY A 38 8.64 24.45 9.05
N GLU A 39 8.93 23.54 8.11
CA GLU A 39 8.03 23.21 7.00
C GLU A 39 7.30 21.86 7.15
N VAL A 40 7.69 21.00 8.11
CA VAL A 40 7.30 19.57 8.10
C VAL A 40 6.39 19.15 9.26
N GLU A 41 6.10 20.03 10.20
CA GLU A 41 5.21 19.75 11.36
C GLU A 41 3.73 19.56 10.98
N SER A 42 3.34 19.84 9.74
CA SER A 42 1.98 19.69 9.25
C SER A 42 1.72 18.30 8.69
N ILE A 43 0.55 17.71 8.99
CA ILE A 43 0.10 16.45 8.38
C ILE A 43 0.00 16.50 6.85
N PHE A 44 -0.03 17.70 6.28
CA PHE A 44 -0.09 17.94 4.83
C PHE A 44 1.28 18.22 4.21
N ALA A 45 2.35 18.15 4.99
CA ALA A 45 3.71 18.25 4.47
C ALA A 45 3.99 17.12 3.47
N THR A 46 4.85 17.41 2.49
CA THR A 46 5.16 16.48 1.40
C THR A 46 5.53 15.06 1.86
N PRO A 47 6.37 14.85 2.90
CA PRO A 47 6.67 13.50 3.40
C PRO A 47 5.42 12.74 3.85
N HIS A 48 4.53 13.40 4.60
CA HIS A 48 3.27 12.82 5.05
C HIS A 48 2.34 12.45 3.90
N LEU A 49 2.24 13.29 2.86
CA LEU A 49 1.44 12.98 1.68
C LEU A 49 1.95 11.72 0.97
N VAL A 50 3.27 11.52 0.89
CA VAL A 50 3.87 10.30 0.35
C VAL A 50 3.55 9.09 1.24
N ILE A 51 3.66 9.25 2.57
CA ILE A 51 3.30 8.20 3.53
C ILE A 51 1.85 7.76 3.35
N PHE A 52 0.91 8.71 3.39
CA PHE A 52 -0.52 8.43 3.32
C PHE A 52 -0.95 7.91 1.95
N ALA A 53 -0.38 8.42 0.86
CA ALA A 53 -0.62 7.89 -0.48
C ALA A 53 -0.18 6.42 -0.57
N GLY A 54 1.02 6.09 -0.07
CA GLY A 54 1.50 4.71 -0.02
C GLY A 54 0.61 3.79 0.82
N LEU A 55 0.10 4.27 1.96
CA LEU A 55 -0.81 3.50 2.83
C LEU A 55 -2.14 3.25 2.13
N GLY A 56 -2.68 4.26 1.43
CA GLY A 56 -3.88 4.12 0.60
C GLY A 56 -3.71 3.08 -0.51
N ILE A 57 -2.57 3.10 -1.22
CA ILE A 57 -2.24 2.11 -2.26
C ILE A 57 -2.09 0.70 -1.65
N THR A 58 -1.47 0.61 -0.48
CA THR A 58 -1.30 -0.66 0.26
C THR A 58 -2.66 -1.26 0.59
N ALA A 59 -3.54 -0.46 1.19
CA ALA A 59 -4.89 -0.87 1.55
C ALA A 59 -5.69 -1.30 0.32
N LEU A 60 -5.61 -0.55 -0.78
CA LEU A 60 -6.25 -0.90 -2.04
C LEU A 60 -5.75 -2.25 -2.58
N GLY A 61 -4.44 -2.46 -2.64
CA GLY A 61 -3.84 -3.72 -3.07
C GLY A 61 -4.29 -4.90 -2.21
N PHE A 62 -4.33 -4.70 -0.89
CA PHE A 62 -4.84 -5.71 0.05
C PHE A 62 -6.31 -6.06 -0.22
N LEU A 63 -7.20 -5.07 -0.32
CA LEU A 63 -8.63 -5.28 -0.59
C LEU A 63 -8.85 -5.99 -1.92
N LEU A 64 -8.14 -5.59 -2.98
CA LEU A 64 -8.22 -6.25 -4.30
C LEU A 64 -7.75 -7.71 -4.25
N SER A 65 -6.78 -8.02 -3.39
CA SER A 65 -6.29 -9.38 -3.21
C SER A 65 -7.34 -10.29 -2.56
N LEU A 66 -8.04 -9.80 -1.53
CA LEU A 66 -9.13 -10.51 -0.86
C LEU A 66 -10.28 -10.81 -1.82
N VAL A 67 -10.69 -9.81 -2.61
CA VAL A 67 -11.73 -9.97 -3.64
C VAL A 67 -11.30 -11.01 -4.69
N SER A 68 -10.01 -11.03 -5.07
CA SER A 68 -9.49 -11.97 -6.07
C SER A 68 -9.48 -13.44 -5.61
N VAL A 69 -9.41 -13.69 -4.29
CA VAL A 69 -9.47 -15.06 -3.72
C VAL A 69 -10.90 -15.61 -3.72
N ARG A 70 -11.90 -14.74 -3.46
CA ARG A 70 -13.31 -15.14 -3.27
C ARG A 70 -13.96 -15.79 -4.50
N PHE A 71 -13.44 -15.51 -5.71
CA PHE A 71 -13.96 -16.06 -6.98
C PHE A 71 -13.42 -17.45 -7.35
N ARG A 72 -12.59 -18.08 -6.52
CA ARG A 72 -12.08 -19.44 -6.77
C ARG A 72 -12.74 -20.53 -5.92
N GLY A 73 -13.56 -20.14 -4.93
CA GLY A 73 -14.17 -21.03 -3.94
C GLY A 73 -15.55 -21.61 -4.31
N GLN A 74 -16.08 -21.37 -5.52
CA GLN A 74 -17.33 -21.95 -5.97
C GLN A 74 -17.16 -22.66 -7.32
N ARG A 75 -16.62 -23.87 -7.28
CA ARG A 75 -17.14 -24.92 -8.17
C ARG A 75 -17.99 -25.82 -7.28
N PRO A 76 -19.31 -25.92 -7.52
CA PRO A 76 -20.05 -27.06 -7.03
C PRO A 76 -19.31 -28.30 -7.54
N VAL A 77 -18.88 -29.17 -6.64
CA VAL A 77 -18.52 -30.53 -7.03
C VAL A 77 -19.85 -31.16 -7.42
N ASP A 78 -20.08 -31.29 -8.71
CA ASP A 78 -21.23 -32.00 -9.26
C ASP A 78 -21.10 -33.47 -8.84
N PRO A 79 -21.99 -34.01 -8.00
CA PRO A 79 -21.98 -35.43 -7.66
C PRO A 79 -22.68 -36.19 -8.79
N ALA A 80 -21.93 -36.46 -9.86
CA ALA A 80 -22.31 -37.41 -10.90
C ALA A 80 -21.44 -38.67 -10.80
#